data_AF-A0A950RLP8-F1
#
_entry.id   AF-A0A950RLP8-F1
#
_cell.length_a   1.000
_cell.length_b   1.000
_cell.length_c   1.000
_cell.angle_alpha   90.00
_cell.angle_beta   90.00
_cell.angle_gamma   90.00
#
_symmetry.space_group_name_H-M   'P 1'
#
loop_
_entity.id
_entity.type
_entity.pdbx_description
1 polymer ?
#
loop_
_entity_poly.entity_id
_entity_poly.type
_entity_poly.pdbx_seq_one_letter_code
_entity_poly.pdbx_strand_id
1 'polypeptide(L)'
;MQIVLTYDPSVAHAPAGFLSGLAAAASYLDALVTNPITVTVSVGWGEAAGEPLPNDDIAAAAPSSGTWLPYATVRSALVAHATSAADAALVASLPLADPYLGGDLYVATPQEKAWGLVPASTTETDGSIGFSSDVAYTFDPADRGVPGAYDFIGAAEHELTHVLGRFSTPGMYTPLDLFRYTAPGVQPASLHQTNYFSIDGGTTDLDPFSPSGDLADWADTVQGDSFGPGQTGIPEQVTPTDTTVMDAIGFDVASTAPALSRSGAYAITAPDDGTPLSLSGTGQVTLSGGGGTVDVMGSADTIFAAPGAPANSIQTDGGSVFFYAADTQGQTADLLSGSGGATLVGAAGNVVIHQDTDTGAGAMMVAGAGTETLFGAASAAIDQYWGSFQGGDDLMFAGSGTDILVGGTGADTMVGGGGTDGFYVISAKAIAAMTGSAAAPGQDVIANAHAGDTLALTGFDSLYGAAGSGAAARFVSAALASGASSVALADGTNIRFLGPTAGLQVASS
;
A
#
# COMPACT_ATOMS: atom_id res chain seq x y z
N MET A 1 2.69 -19.59 -13.48
CA MET A 1 3.89 -20.35 -13.93
C MET A 1 4.02 -21.61 -13.06
N GLN A 2 4.92 -22.54 -13.40
CA GLN A 2 5.32 -23.63 -12.50
C GLN A 2 6.86 -23.76 -12.46
N ILE A 3 7.47 -23.40 -11.32
CA ILE A 3 8.89 -23.62 -11.06
C ILE A 3 9.09 -25.05 -10.52
N VAL A 4 10.02 -25.77 -11.13
CA VAL A 4 10.43 -27.12 -10.74
C VAL A 4 11.88 -27.06 -10.27
N LEU A 5 12.07 -27.17 -8.96
CA LEU A 5 13.39 -27.16 -8.34
C LEU A 5 14.02 -28.55 -8.35
N THR A 6 15.26 -28.63 -8.84
CA THR A 6 16.08 -29.83 -8.88
C THR A 6 17.31 -29.63 -8.02
N TYR A 7 17.39 -30.35 -6.91
CA TYR A 7 18.46 -30.18 -5.92
C TYR A 7 19.63 -31.10 -6.22
N ASP A 8 20.84 -30.54 -6.29
CA ASP A 8 22.06 -31.33 -6.37
C ASP A 8 22.45 -31.90 -4.98
N PRO A 9 23.49 -32.75 -4.89
CA PRO A 9 23.92 -33.34 -3.62
C PRO A 9 24.40 -32.35 -2.56
N SER A 10 24.89 -31.16 -2.93
CA SER A 10 25.39 -30.14 -1.99
C SER A 10 24.28 -29.63 -1.06
N VAL A 11 23.03 -29.60 -1.53
CA VAL A 11 21.85 -29.17 -0.77
C VAL A 11 21.59 -30.04 0.46
N ALA A 12 22.12 -31.27 0.50
CA ALA A 12 22.07 -32.11 1.71
C ALA A 12 22.82 -31.49 2.91
N HIS A 13 23.67 -30.50 2.67
CA HIS A 13 24.43 -29.75 3.68
C HIS A 13 23.83 -28.38 3.99
N ALA A 14 22.73 -28.00 3.34
CA ALA A 14 22.09 -26.71 3.56
C ALA A 14 21.42 -26.63 4.97
N PRO A 15 21.36 -25.43 5.58
CA PRO A 15 20.74 -25.21 6.87
C PRO A 15 19.26 -25.62 6.92
N ALA A 16 18.78 -25.88 8.14
CA ALA A 16 17.35 -26.01 8.38
C ALA A 16 16.64 -24.70 8.01
N GLY A 17 15.63 -24.78 7.15
CA GLY A 17 14.91 -23.62 6.62
C GLY A 17 15.18 -23.34 5.13
N PHE A 18 16.32 -23.78 4.59
CA PHE A 18 16.69 -23.55 3.18
C PHE A 18 15.60 -24.00 2.20
N LEU A 19 15.18 -25.26 2.29
CA LEU A 19 14.18 -25.82 1.38
C LEU A 19 12.82 -25.11 1.47
N SER A 20 12.40 -24.74 2.70
CA SER A 20 11.12 -24.05 2.89
C SER A 20 11.17 -22.59 2.42
N GLY A 21 12.29 -21.90 2.66
CA GLY A 21 12.49 -20.53 2.16
C GLY A 21 12.51 -20.49 0.64
N LEU A 22 13.20 -21.44 0.00
CA LEU A 22 13.28 -21.49 -1.46
C LEU A 22 11.94 -21.87 -2.09
N ALA A 23 11.20 -22.78 -1.45
CA ALA A 23 9.83 -23.09 -1.86
C ALA A 23 8.90 -21.88 -1.72
N ALA A 24 9.09 -21.02 -0.71
CA ALA A 24 8.32 -19.80 -0.54
C ALA A 24 8.59 -18.81 -1.68
N ALA A 25 9.86 -18.56 -2.01
CA ALA A 25 10.26 -17.72 -3.14
C ALA A 25 9.72 -18.25 -4.48
N ALA A 26 9.86 -19.55 -4.76
CA ALA A 26 9.32 -20.17 -5.97
C ALA A 26 7.79 -20.06 -6.04
N SER A 27 7.10 -20.28 -4.92
CA SER A 27 5.62 -20.15 -4.86
C SER A 27 5.17 -18.72 -5.09
N TYR A 28 5.91 -17.73 -4.59
CA TYR A 28 5.65 -16.32 -4.84
C TYR A 28 5.74 -16.00 -6.34
N LEU A 29 6.83 -16.41 -7.00
CA LEU A 29 7.02 -16.18 -8.44
C LEU A 29 6.03 -16.97 -9.32
N ASP A 30 5.64 -18.18 -8.91
CA ASP A 30 4.60 -18.96 -9.60
C ASP A 30 3.23 -18.28 -9.60
N ALA A 31 2.94 -17.53 -8.53
CA ALA A 31 1.73 -16.72 -8.39
C ALA A 31 1.83 -15.37 -9.13
N LEU A 32 3.01 -14.75 -9.11
CA LEU A 32 3.27 -13.47 -9.77
C LEU A 32 3.26 -13.60 -11.30
N VAL A 33 4.00 -14.56 -11.87
CA VAL A 33 4.10 -14.76 -13.31
C VAL A 33 3.01 -15.72 -13.78
N THR A 34 2.06 -15.21 -14.55
CA THR A 34 0.84 -15.92 -14.94
C THR A 34 0.98 -16.75 -16.22
N ASN A 35 2.11 -16.63 -16.95
CA ASN A 35 2.35 -17.45 -18.15
C ASN A 35 2.26 -18.95 -17.80
N PRO A 36 1.58 -19.77 -18.63
CA PRO A 36 1.39 -21.19 -18.39
C PRO A 36 2.62 -22.01 -18.83
N ILE A 37 3.78 -21.71 -18.25
CA ILE A 37 5.07 -22.34 -18.57
C ILE A 37 5.63 -23.13 -17.37
N THR A 38 6.49 -24.11 -17.66
CA THR A 38 7.29 -24.82 -16.67
C THR A 38 8.75 -24.38 -16.76
N VAL A 39 9.32 -23.97 -15.63
CA VAL A 39 10.72 -23.54 -15.50
C VAL A 39 11.46 -24.49 -14.57
N THR A 40 12.43 -25.23 -15.10
CA THR A 40 13.22 -26.21 -14.33
C THR A 40 14.54 -25.60 -13.89
N VAL A 41 14.79 -25.54 -12.59
CA VAL A 41 15.95 -24.85 -12.01
C VAL A 41 16.81 -25.83 -11.22
N SER A 42 18.11 -25.86 -11.51
CA SER A 42 19.13 -26.56 -10.71
C SER A 42 19.48 -25.74 -9.47
N VAL A 43 19.56 -26.36 -8.29
CA VAL A 43 19.79 -25.68 -7.01
C VAL A 43 21.00 -26.28 -6.30
N GLY A 44 21.96 -25.42 -5.96
CA GLY A 44 23.16 -25.75 -5.18
C GLY A 44 23.30 -24.97 -3.86
N TRP A 45 24.18 -25.46 -2.99
CA TRP A 45 24.55 -24.87 -1.70
C TRP A 45 26.07 -24.81 -1.54
N GLY A 46 26.62 -23.59 -1.42
CA GLY A 46 28.05 -23.30 -1.54
C GLY A 46 28.57 -23.32 -2.98
N GLU A 47 27.69 -23.57 -3.95
CA GLU A 47 28.01 -23.76 -5.36
C GLU A 47 26.80 -23.43 -6.25
N ALA A 48 27.08 -23.10 -7.51
CA ALA A 48 26.09 -23.00 -8.57
C ALA A 48 26.57 -23.77 -9.80
N ALA A 49 25.73 -24.65 -10.34
CA ALA A 49 26.03 -25.47 -11.53
C ALA A 49 27.32 -26.33 -11.44
N GLY A 50 27.66 -26.78 -10.24
CA GLY A 50 28.85 -27.59 -9.93
C GLY A 50 30.09 -26.76 -9.60
N GLU A 51 30.03 -25.44 -9.66
CA GLU A 51 31.16 -24.53 -9.43
C GLU A 51 31.02 -23.78 -8.10
N PRO A 52 32.07 -23.75 -7.25
CA PRO A 52 32.02 -23.01 -5.98
C PRO A 52 31.74 -21.53 -6.18
N LEU A 53 30.91 -20.96 -5.30
CA LEU A 53 30.68 -19.52 -5.28
C LEU A 53 31.95 -18.76 -4.83
N PRO A 54 32.28 -17.61 -5.43
CA PRO A 54 33.34 -16.72 -4.94
C PRO A 54 33.09 -16.28 -3.49
N ASN A 55 34.17 -16.05 -2.72
CA ASN A 55 34.12 -15.80 -1.27
C ASN A 55 33.30 -14.55 -0.84
N ASP A 56 32.95 -13.66 -1.77
CA ASP A 56 32.23 -12.41 -1.48
C ASP A 56 30.79 -12.42 -2.03
N ASP A 57 30.40 -13.45 -2.80
CA ASP A 57 29.06 -13.56 -3.37
C ASP A 57 28.14 -14.26 -2.37
N ILE A 58 26.94 -13.71 -2.17
CA ILE A 58 25.92 -14.32 -1.32
C ILE A 58 25.09 -15.34 -2.10
N ALA A 59 24.96 -15.19 -3.41
CA ALA A 59 24.24 -16.11 -4.26
C ALA A 59 24.69 -15.88 -5.71
N ALA A 60 24.34 -16.81 -6.60
CA ALA A 60 24.53 -16.62 -8.04
C ALA A 60 23.52 -17.43 -8.83
N ALA A 61 23.16 -16.90 -10.00
CA ALA A 61 22.29 -17.56 -10.95
C ALA A 61 22.69 -17.27 -12.39
N ALA A 62 22.27 -18.17 -13.28
CA ALA A 62 22.33 -17.94 -14.71
C ALA A 62 21.30 -18.81 -15.45
N PRO A 63 20.74 -18.32 -16.57
CA PRO A 63 20.10 -19.18 -17.55
C PRO A 63 21.09 -20.23 -18.08
N SER A 64 20.65 -21.48 -18.19
CA SER A 64 21.46 -22.58 -18.73
C SER A 64 21.43 -22.64 -20.26
N SER A 65 20.42 -22.03 -20.87
CA SER A 65 20.25 -21.97 -22.33
C SER A 65 19.45 -20.76 -22.78
N GLY A 66 19.51 -20.49 -24.08
CA GLY A 66 18.81 -19.40 -24.74
C GLY A 66 19.20 -19.29 -26.22
N THR A 67 18.56 -18.37 -26.92
CA THR A 67 18.77 -18.16 -28.35
C THR A 67 19.12 -16.70 -28.64
N TRP A 68 20.04 -16.49 -29.59
CA TRP A 68 20.31 -15.18 -30.16
C TRP A 68 19.24 -14.84 -31.20
N LEU A 69 18.44 -13.82 -30.92
CA LEU A 69 17.33 -13.40 -31.77
C LEU A 69 17.54 -11.97 -32.28
N PRO A 70 17.25 -11.70 -33.56
CA PRO A 70 17.26 -10.34 -34.09
C PRO A 70 16.27 -9.46 -33.32
N TYR A 71 16.60 -8.17 -33.17
CA TYR A 71 15.73 -7.19 -32.50
C TYR A 71 14.29 -7.20 -33.03
N ALA A 72 14.10 -7.36 -34.34
CA ALA A 72 12.77 -7.41 -34.93
C ALA A 72 11.90 -8.57 -34.39
N THR A 73 12.52 -9.72 -34.08
CA THR A 73 11.84 -10.88 -33.48
C THR A 73 11.49 -10.59 -32.03
N VAL A 74 12.46 -10.08 -31.24
CA VAL A 74 12.24 -9.71 -29.83
C VAL A 74 11.14 -8.67 -29.70
N ARG A 75 11.22 -7.58 -30.48
CA ARG A 75 10.18 -6.54 -30.50
C ARG A 75 8.82 -7.10 -30.87
N SER A 76 8.74 -8.02 -31.82
CA SER A 76 7.46 -8.63 -32.21
C SER A 76 6.89 -9.51 -31.09
N ALA A 77 7.73 -10.22 -30.34
CA ALA A 77 7.32 -10.99 -29.18
C ALA A 77 6.79 -10.06 -28.06
N LEU A 78 7.55 -9.04 -27.67
CA LEU A 78 7.14 -8.06 -26.65
C LEU A 78 5.82 -7.37 -27.01
N VAL A 79 5.64 -6.98 -28.29
CA VAL A 79 4.37 -6.42 -28.79
C VAL A 79 3.21 -7.41 -28.68
N ALA A 80 3.46 -8.71 -28.92
CA ALA A 80 2.43 -9.74 -28.85
C ALA A 80 2.02 -10.07 -27.41
N HIS A 81 2.95 -9.87 -26.46
CA HIS A 81 2.74 -10.07 -25.02
C HIS A 81 2.15 -8.87 -24.30
N ALA A 82 2.03 -7.72 -24.98
CA ALA A 82 1.49 -6.53 -24.39
C ALA A 82 0.02 -6.68 -23.98
N THR A 83 -0.23 -6.89 -22.69
CA THR A 83 -1.55 -7.11 -22.09
C THR A 83 -1.91 -6.06 -21.03
N SER A 84 -0.93 -5.30 -20.51
CA SER A 84 -1.07 -4.30 -19.46
C SER A 84 -0.98 -2.85 -19.99
N ALA A 85 -1.27 -1.86 -19.13
CA ALA A 85 -1.02 -0.45 -19.46
C ALA A 85 0.48 -0.11 -19.48
N ALA A 86 1.28 -0.78 -18.63
CA ALA A 86 2.73 -0.67 -18.63
C ALA A 86 3.31 -1.22 -19.95
N ASP A 87 2.79 -2.36 -20.42
CA ASP A 87 3.13 -2.93 -21.71
C ASP A 87 2.83 -1.98 -22.88
N ALA A 88 1.72 -1.25 -22.82
CA ALA A 88 1.38 -0.29 -23.87
C ALA A 88 2.38 0.88 -23.91
N ALA A 89 2.81 1.39 -22.75
CA ALA A 89 3.84 2.42 -22.64
C ALA A 89 5.20 1.90 -23.12
N LEU A 90 5.54 0.68 -22.73
CA LEU A 90 6.74 -0.04 -23.13
C LEU A 90 6.82 -0.25 -24.65
N VAL A 91 5.78 -0.79 -25.25
CA VAL A 91 5.73 -1.02 -26.70
C VAL A 91 5.85 0.30 -27.47
N ALA A 92 5.30 1.39 -26.92
CA ALA A 92 5.42 2.72 -27.51
C ALA A 92 6.83 3.30 -27.38
N SER A 93 7.60 2.94 -26.34
CA SER A 93 8.96 3.41 -26.12
C SER A 93 10.03 2.63 -26.90
N LEU A 94 9.73 1.39 -27.31
CA LEU A 94 10.65 0.55 -28.09
C LEU A 94 11.00 1.18 -29.46
N PRO A 95 12.31 1.31 -29.79
CA PRO A 95 12.76 1.81 -31.09
C PRO A 95 12.14 1.07 -32.28
N LEU A 96 11.71 1.81 -33.33
CA LEU A 96 11.20 1.16 -34.56
C LEU A 96 12.31 0.52 -35.39
N ALA A 97 13.53 1.03 -35.28
CA ALA A 97 14.73 0.47 -35.90
C ALA A 97 15.60 -0.19 -34.82
N ASP A 98 16.40 -1.18 -35.22
CA ASP A 98 17.32 -1.88 -34.34
C ASP A 98 18.30 -0.89 -33.66
N PRO A 99 18.25 -0.75 -32.32
CA PRO A 99 19.15 0.14 -31.58
C PRO A 99 20.59 -0.37 -31.53
N TYR A 100 20.84 -1.65 -31.85
CA TYR A 100 22.13 -2.32 -31.74
C TYR A 100 22.81 -2.57 -33.09
N LEU A 101 22.35 -1.91 -34.16
CA LEU A 101 23.01 -1.88 -35.48
C LEU A 101 23.21 -3.26 -36.12
N GLY A 102 22.28 -4.18 -35.92
CA GLY A 102 22.30 -5.56 -36.46
C GLY A 102 22.79 -6.61 -35.48
N GLY A 103 22.96 -6.27 -34.20
CA GLY A 103 23.27 -7.23 -33.13
C GLY A 103 22.02 -8.01 -32.70
N ASP A 104 22.19 -9.32 -32.52
CA ASP A 104 21.15 -10.15 -31.92
C ASP A 104 21.12 -9.97 -30.40
N LEU A 105 19.94 -10.11 -29.80
CA LEU A 105 19.75 -10.15 -28.36
C LEU A 105 19.71 -11.61 -27.90
N TYR A 106 20.38 -11.90 -26.79
CA TYR A 106 20.29 -13.20 -26.14
C TYR A 106 19.02 -13.27 -25.30
N VAL A 107 18.19 -14.27 -25.58
CA VAL A 107 16.89 -14.50 -24.94
C VAL A 107 16.93 -15.83 -24.22
N ALA A 108 16.70 -15.82 -22.91
CA ALA A 108 16.74 -17.02 -22.08
C ALA A 108 15.56 -17.95 -22.37
N THR A 109 15.75 -19.25 -22.21
CA THR A 109 14.71 -20.24 -22.52
C THR A 109 13.38 -20.03 -21.79
N PRO A 110 13.32 -19.59 -20.52
CA PRO A 110 12.07 -19.20 -19.89
C PRO A 110 11.30 -18.08 -20.63
N GLN A 111 12.01 -17.09 -21.18
CA GLN A 111 11.40 -16.05 -22.02
C GLN A 111 10.91 -16.65 -23.34
N GLU A 112 11.71 -17.51 -23.98
CA GLU A 112 11.28 -18.21 -25.21
C GLU A 112 10.01 -19.04 -24.99
N LYS A 113 9.88 -19.68 -23.82
CA LYS A 113 8.68 -20.44 -23.40
C LYS A 113 7.49 -19.50 -23.18
N ALA A 114 7.69 -18.40 -22.46
CA ALA A 114 6.66 -17.39 -22.22
C ALA A 114 6.13 -16.85 -23.56
N TRP A 115 7.03 -16.64 -24.52
CA TRP A 115 6.76 -16.08 -25.85
C TRP A 115 6.21 -17.07 -26.87
N GLY A 116 6.07 -18.34 -26.49
CA GLY A 116 5.63 -19.41 -27.39
C GLY A 116 6.60 -19.69 -28.55
N LEU A 117 7.87 -19.27 -28.43
CA LEU A 117 8.92 -19.55 -29.41
C LEU A 117 9.42 -21.00 -29.29
N VAL A 118 9.36 -21.55 -28.08
CA VAL A 118 9.62 -22.96 -27.79
C VAL A 118 8.47 -23.56 -26.96
N PRO A 119 8.34 -24.89 -26.88
CA PRO A 119 7.27 -25.52 -26.11
C PRO A 119 7.31 -25.12 -24.61
N ALA A 120 6.16 -24.75 -24.06
CA ALA A 120 6.03 -24.24 -22.69
C ALA A 120 6.46 -25.20 -21.56
N SER A 121 6.65 -26.50 -21.84
CA SER A 121 6.90 -27.56 -20.84
C SER A 121 8.06 -28.48 -21.22
N THR A 122 9.10 -27.96 -21.89
CA THR A 122 10.34 -28.74 -22.07
C THR A 122 10.94 -29.10 -20.71
N THR A 123 11.55 -30.29 -20.63
CA THR A 123 12.13 -30.85 -19.39
C THR A 123 13.62 -30.55 -19.23
N GLU A 124 14.18 -29.73 -20.11
CA GLU A 124 15.58 -29.29 -20.02
C GLU A 124 15.71 -28.31 -18.85
N THR A 125 16.86 -28.31 -18.18
CA THR A 125 17.17 -27.34 -17.14
C THR A 125 17.27 -25.95 -17.76
N ASP A 126 16.42 -25.03 -17.31
CA ASP A 126 16.35 -23.66 -17.83
C ASP A 126 17.41 -22.75 -17.20
N GLY A 127 17.85 -23.07 -15.99
CA GLY A 127 18.86 -22.30 -15.27
C GLY A 127 19.35 -22.99 -14.01
N SER A 128 20.36 -22.38 -13.41
CA SER A 128 20.93 -22.81 -12.13
C SER A 128 20.97 -21.64 -11.18
N ILE A 129 20.71 -21.92 -9.90
CA ILE A 129 20.89 -21.00 -8.78
C ILE A 129 21.77 -21.67 -7.72
N GLY A 130 22.53 -20.87 -6.98
CA GLY A 130 23.34 -21.31 -5.86
C GLY A 130 23.37 -20.25 -4.77
N PHE A 131 23.50 -20.69 -3.52
CA PHE A 131 23.56 -19.81 -2.35
C PHE A 131 24.81 -20.08 -1.54
N SER A 132 25.45 -19.03 -1.04
CA SER A 132 26.72 -19.12 -0.32
C SER A 132 26.60 -19.94 0.96
N SER A 133 27.60 -20.76 1.24
CA SER A 133 27.71 -21.48 2.51
C SER A 133 28.42 -20.68 3.60
N ASP A 134 28.97 -19.51 3.25
CA ASP A 134 29.90 -18.75 4.09
C ASP A 134 29.25 -17.52 4.76
N VAL A 135 27.99 -17.25 4.45
CA VAL A 135 27.20 -16.16 5.04
C VAL A 135 26.03 -16.69 5.86
N ALA A 136 25.52 -15.84 6.75
CA ALA A 136 24.34 -16.16 7.54
C ALA A 136 23.06 -15.69 6.83
N TYR A 137 22.02 -16.53 6.84
CA TYR A 137 20.69 -16.15 6.36
C TYR A 137 19.62 -16.35 7.43
N THR A 138 18.55 -15.57 7.33
CA THR A 138 17.24 -15.92 7.88
C THR A 138 16.38 -16.58 6.81
N PHE A 139 15.68 -17.65 7.18
CA PHE A 139 14.82 -18.43 6.29
C PHE A 139 13.33 -18.30 6.65
N ASP A 140 13.00 -17.52 7.68
CA ASP A 140 11.63 -17.40 8.19
C ASP A 140 10.85 -16.38 7.35
N PRO A 141 9.78 -16.79 6.63
CA PRO A 141 8.95 -15.85 5.88
C PRO A 141 8.25 -14.81 6.76
N ALA A 142 8.09 -15.08 8.06
CA ALA A 142 7.52 -14.13 9.02
C ALA A 142 8.56 -13.18 9.64
N ASP A 143 9.86 -13.50 9.58
CA ASP A 143 10.94 -12.70 10.16
C ASP A 143 12.17 -12.66 9.24
N ARG A 144 12.07 -11.81 8.21
CA ARG A 144 13.06 -11.63 7.14
C ARG A 144 14.17 -10.60 7.49
N GLY A 145 14.06 -9.90 8.62
CA GLY A 145 14.93 -8.76 8.99
C GLY A 145 15.87 -9.04 10.16
N VAL A 146 16.54 -10.19 10.17
CA VAL A 146 17.34 -10.65 11.33
C VAL A 146 18.74 -9.99 11.34
N PRO A 147 19.12 -9.24 12.40
CA PRO A 147 20.42 -8.58 12.45
C PRO A 147 21.61 -9.52 12.21
N GLY A 148 22.47 -9.17 11.25
CA GLY A 148 23.65 -9.96 10.89
C GLY A 148 23.38 -11.16 9.97
N ALA A 149 22.15 -11.32 9.48
CA ALA A 149 21.79 -12.34 8.50
C ALA A 149 21.11 -11.71 7.27
N TYR A 150 21.33 -12.28 6.09
CA TYR A 150 20.63 -11.90 4.86
C TYR A 150 19.23 -12.50 4.81
N ASP A 151 18.32 -11.83 4.12
CA ASP A 151 16.99 -12.36 3.80
C ASP A 151 17.11 -13.43 2.71
N PHE A 152 17.04 -14.71 3.09
CA PHE A 152 17.17 -15.80 2.12
C PHE A 152 16.07 -15.79 1.06
N ILE A 153 14.84 -15.43 1.45
CA ILE A 153 13.71 -15.51 0.53
C ILE A 153 13.86 -14.42 -0.54
N GLY A 154 14.36 -13.24 -0.16
CA GLY A 154 14.63 -12.13 -1.06
C GLY A 154 15.75 -12.45 -2.04
N ALA A 155 16.85 -13.02 -1.53
CA ALA A 155 17.92 -13.54 -2.37
C ALA A 155 17.42 -14.67 -3.30
N ALA A 156 16.51 -15.53 -2.87
CA ALA A 156 15.97 -16.58 -3.72
C ALA A 156 15.02 -16.04 -4.82
N GLU A 157 14.18 -15.06 -4.49
CA GLU A 157 13.36 -14.31 -5.46
C GLU A 157 14.26 -13.62 -6.50
N HIS A 158 15.37 -13.04 -6.06
CA HIS A 158 16.41 -12.44 -6.89
C HIS A 158 17.02 -13.43 -7.89
N GLU A 159 17.56 -14.55 -7.41
CA GLU A 159 18.26 -15.53 -8.23
C GLU A 159 17.33 -16.26 -9.21
N LEU A 160 16.09 -16.54 -8.78
CA LEU A 160 15.10 -17.15 -9.66
C LEU A 160 14.76 -16.23 -10.83
N THR A 161 14.71 -14.91 -10.65
CA THR A 161 14.39 -13.97 -11.73
C THR A 161 15.55 -13.77 -12.72
N HIS A 162 16.81 -13.96 -12.29
CA HIS A 162 17.94 -14.11 -13.21
C HIS A 162 17.75 -15.28 -14.17
N VAL A 163 17.31 -16.44 -13.66
CA VAL A 163 16.98 -17.60 -14.51
C VAL A 163 15.84 -17.27 -15.48
N LEU A 164 14.85 -16.48 -15.04
CA LEU A 164 13.76 -16.02 -15.89
C LEU A 164 14.20 -15.02 -16.97
N GLY A 165 15.41 -14.47 -16.90
CA GLY A 165 15.96 -13.62 -17.94
C GLY A 165 16.23 -12.17 -17.52
N ARG A 166 16.10 -11.86 -16.22
CA ARG A 166 16.55 -10.60 -15.63
C ARG A 166 18.06 -10.64 -15.40
N PHE A 167 18.87 -10.57 -16.47
CA PHE A 167 20.33 -10.51 -16.37
C PHE A 167 20.88 -9.52 -17.41
N SER A 168 22.09 -8.99 -17.18
CA SER A 168 22.75 -8.08 -18.10
C SER A 168 24.27 -8.23 -17.98
N THR A 169 24.98 -8.24 -19.11
CA THR A 169 26.45 -8.34 -19.09
C THR A 169 27.10 -7.62 -20.28
N PRO A 170 28.28 -7.00 -20.11
CA PRO A 170 28.90 -6.24 -21.19
C PRO A 170 29.19 -7.12 -22.42
N GLY A 171 28.71 -6.66 -23.58
CA GLY A 171 28.92 -7.35 -24.86
C GLY A 171 27.85 -8.40 -25.20
N MET A 172 26.87 -8.60 -24.33
CA MET A 172 25.65 -9.37 -24.63
C MET A 172 24.45 -8.48 -24.39
N TYR A 173 23.67 -8.23 -25.44
CA TYR A 173 22.41 -7.49 -25.31
C TYR A 173 21.30 -8.46 -24.93
N THR A 174 20.51 -8.07 -23.95
CA THR A 174 19.36 -8.83 -23.44
C THR A 174 18.09 -7.99 -23.57
N PRO A 175 16.89 -8.59 -23.44
CA PRO A 175 15.65 -7.82 -23.38
C PRO A 175 15.64 -6.74 -22.29
N LEU A 176 16.31 -6.97 -21.14
CA LEU A 176 16.43 -5.99 -20.06
C LEU A 176 17.14 -4.71 -20.52
N ASP A 177 18.15 -4.83 -21.38
CA ASP A 177 18.95 -3.69 -21.84
C ASP A 177 18.19 -2.74 -22.77
N LEU A 178 17.03 -3.14 -23.30
CA LEU A 178 16.15 -2.25 -24.08
C LEU A 178 15.56 -1.13 -23.21
N PHE A 179 15.47 -1.33 -21.89
CA PHE A 179 14.79 -0.45 -20.95
C PHE A 179 15.74 0.37 -20.08
N ARG A 180 16.99 0.48 -20.51
CA ARG A 180 18.04 1.19 -19.78
C ARG A 180 18.27 2.59 -20.34
N TYR A 181 18.23 3.61 -19.49
CA TYR A 181 18.35 4.99 -19.93
C TYR A 181 19.28 5.81 -19.03
N THR A 182 19.80 6.90 -19.59
CA THR A 182 20.54 7.94 -18.85
C THR A 182 19.84 9.30 -18.90
N ALA A 183 18.91 9.45 -19.83
CA ALA A 183 18.05 10.60 -20.04
C ALA A 183 16.93 10.20 -21.02
N PRO A 184 15.87 11.02 -21.16
CA PRO A 184 14.80 10.76 -22.13
C PRO A 184 15.35 10.55 -23.55
N GLY A 185 15.10 9.38 -24.11
CA GLY A 185 15.53 8.95 -25.44
C GLY A 185 17.02 8.60 -25.55
N VAL A 186 17.76 8.52 -24.45
CA VAL A 186 19.22 8.30 -24.44
C VAL A 186 19.60 7.01 -23.71
N GLN A 187 19.95 6.00 -24.50
CA GLN A 187 20.53 4.73 -24.04
C GLN A 187 21.98 4.92 -23.55
N PRO A 188 22.46 4.11 -22.59
CA PRO A 188 23.81 4.24 -22.07
C PRO A 188 24.89 3.84 -23.08
N ALA A 189 26.03 4.52 -23.04
CA ALA A 189 27.21 4.17 -23.84
C ALA A 189 28.03 3.03 -23.22
N SER A 190 27.81 2.76 -21.93
CA SER A 190 28.41 1.68 -21.16
C SER A 190 27.46 1.27 -20.05
N LEU A 191 27.36 -0.02 -19.76
CA LEU A 191 26.57 -0.51 -18.62
C LEU A 191 27.20 -0.11 -17.27
N HIS A 192 28.48 0.24 -17.24
CA HIS A 192 29.19 0.66 -16.02
C HIS A 192 29.04 2.15 -15.68
N GLN A 193 28.23 2.89 -16.43
CA GLN A 193 27.94 4.29 -16.13
C GLN A 193 26.60 4.39 -15.38
N THR A 194 26.33 5.49 -14.69
CA THR A 194 25.02 5.73 -14.08
C THR A 194 23.90 5.66 -15.11
N ASN A 195 22.92 4.81 -14.85
CA ASN A 195 21.75 4.57 -15.70
C ASN A 195 20.60 4.00 -14.86
N TYR A 196 19.40 3.96 -15.42
CA TYR A 196 18.19 3.55 -14.72
C TYR A 196 17.23 2.79 -15.62
N PHE A 197 16.30 2.06 -14.99
CA PHE A 197 15.20 1.36 -15.64
C PHE A 197 14.05 2.32 -15.96
N SER A 198 13.52 2.20 -17.17
CA SER A 198 12.40 3.02 -17.64
C SER A 198 11.62 2.34 -18.76
N ILE A 199 10.29 2.40 -18.67
CA ILE A 199 9.38 1.85 -19.69
C ILE A 199 8.80 2.91 -20.63
N ASP A 200 9.05 4.20 -20.38
CA ASP A 200 8.47 5.33 -21.13
C ASP A 200 9.50 6.09 -21.96
N GLY A 201 10.56 5.39 -22.36
CA GLY A 201 11.63 5.94 -23.19
C GLY A 201 12.63 6.79 -22.42
N GLY A 202 12.78 6.56 -21.11
CA GLY A 202 13.70 7.30 -20.24
C GLY A 202 13.11 8.61 -19.71
N THR A 203 11.79 8.76 -19.71
CA THR A 203 11.13 9.96 -19.16
C THR A 203 11.01 9.85 -17.64
N THR A 204 10.68 8.66 -17.16
CA THR A 204 10.59 8.33 -15.73
C THR A 204 11.74 7.40 -15.35
N ASP A 205 12.43 7.77 -14.27
CA ASP A 205 13.42 6.93 -13.60
C ASP A 205 12.68 6.08 -12.56
N LEU A 206 12.51 4.79 -12.83
CA LEU A 206 11.80 3.88 -11.92
C LEU A 206 12.74 3.33 -10.84
N ASP A 207 13.91 2.84 -11.24
CA ASP A 207 14.99 2.52 -10.32
C ASP A 207 16.38 2.60 -11.00
N PRO A 208 17.42 3.05 -10.28
CA PRO A 208 18.78 3.09 -10.80
C PRO A 208 19.38 1.68 -10.81
N PHE A 209 20.05 1.31 -11.90
CA PHE A 209 20.83 0.06 -11.94
C PHE A 209 22.21 0.25 -11.31
N SER A 210 22.74 -0.84 -10.78
CA SER A 210 24.12 -0.88 -10.31
C SER A 210 25.12 -0.65 -11.46
N PRO A 211 26.10 0.25 -11.31
CA PRO A 211 27.17 0.45 -12.30
C PRO A 211 28.30 -0.59 -12.19
N SER A 212 28.24 -1.51 -11.23
CA SER A 212 29.30 -2.49 -10.94
C SER A 212 28.76 -3.76 -10.30
N GLY A 213 29.52 -4.86 -10.35
CA GLY A 213 29.02 -6.15 -9.87
C GLY A 213 28.03 -6.71 -10.88
N ASP A 214 26.88 -7.20 -10.40
CA ASP A 214 25.76 -7.55 -11.25
C ASP A 214 25.12 -6.28 -11.84
N LEU A 215 25.00 -6.24 -13.16
CA LEU A 215 24.50 -5.07 -13.88
C LEU A 215 22.98 -5.09 -14.05
N ALA A 216 22.32 -6.21 -13.72
CA ALA A 216 20.87 -6.33 -13.70
C ALA A 216 20.26 -5.93 -12.34
N ASP A 217 21.10 -5.68 -11.34
CA ASP A 217 20.67 -5.30 -10.00
C ASP A 217 20.37 -3.82 -9.91
N TRP A 218 19.52 -3.46 -8.95
CA TRP A 218 19.40 -2.08 -8.51
C TRP A 218 20.68 -1.60 -7.81
N ALA A 219 20.93 -0.30 -7.88
CA ALA A 219 22.09 0.32 -7.26
C ALA A 219 21.98 0.25 -5.72
N ASP A 220 23.12 0.35 -5.03
CA ASP A 220 23.23 0.39 -3.55
C ASP A 220 22.36 1.45 -2.85
N THR A 221 21.83 2.41 -3.59
CA THR A 221 20.87 3.40 -3.10
C THR A 221 19.46 2.83 -2.89
N VAL A 222 19.13 1.72 -3.55
CA VAL A 222 17.85 1.00 -3.42
C VAL A 222 18.04 -0.09 -2.36
N GLN A 223 17.47 0.11 -1.17
CA GLN A 223 17.65 -0.79 -0.02
C GLN A 223 16.36 -1.51 0.35
N GLY A 224 16.46 -2.75 0.83
CA GLY A 224 15.30 -3.55 1.21
C GLY A 224 14.46 -4.03 0.03
N ASP A 225 15.06 -4.05 -1.15
CA ASP A 225 14.48 -4.52 -2.40
C ASP A 225 15.16 -5.83 -2.82
N SER A 226 14.37 -6.80 -3.28
CA SER A 226 14.85 -8.13 -3.65
C SER A 226 15.76 -8.11 -4.88
N PHE A 227 15.56 -7.19 -5.84
CA PHE A 227 16.40 -7.06 -7.04
C PHE A 227 17.56 -6.08 -6.83
N GLY A 228 17.64 -5.45 -5.65
CA GLY A 228 18.80 -4.67 -5.21
C GLY A 228 19.90 -5.51 -4.58
N PRO A 229 20.89 -4.86 -3.94
CA PRO A 229 21.98 -5.56 -3.29
C PRO A 229 21.55 -6.15 -1.95
N GLY A 230 21.99 -7.39 -1.72
CA GLY A 230 21.77 -8.09 -0.48
C GLY A 230 22.34 -7.35 0.74
N GLN A 231 21.55 -7.21 1.80
CA GLN A 231 21.88 -6.47 3.02
C GLN A 231 21.50 -7.25 4.28
N THR A 232 22.42 -7.34 5.23
CA THR A 232 22.15 -8.04 6.48
C THR A 232 21.19 -7.26 7.39
N GLY A 233 20.20 -7.94 7.98
CA GLY A 233 19.27 -7.35 8.94
C GLY A 233 18.15 -6.51 8.32
N ILE A 234 18.02 -6.53 6.99
CA ILE A 234 16.97 -5.80 6.27
C ILE A 234 16.13 -6.83 5.51
N PRO A 235 14.79 -6.84 5.67
CA PRO A 235 13.92 -7.60 4.80
C PRO A 235 13.99 -7.06 3.37
N GLU A 236 14.21 -7.93 2.40
CA GLU A 236 14.32 -7.60 0.98
C GLU A 236 13.05 -8.04 0.28
N GLN A 237 12.28 -7.12 -0.29
CA GLN A 237 10.97 -7.42 -0.86
C GLN A 237 10.97 -7.21 -2.36
N VAL A 238 10.22 -8.04 -3.08
CA VAL A 238 9.89 -7.75 -4.48
C VAL A 238 8.97 -6.53 -4.52
N THR A 239 9.40 -5.46 -5.18
CA THR A 239 8.68 -4.18 -5.28
C THR A 239 7.82 -4.09 -6.55
N PRO A 240 6.95 -3.06 -6.65
CA PRO A 240 6.24 -2.80 -7.90
C PRO A 240 7.17 -2.56 -9.10
N THR A 241 8.33 -1.92 -8.92
CA THR A 241 9.33 -1.79 -9.99
C THR A 241 9.80 -3.16 -10.46
N ASP A 242 10.08 -4.09 -9.55
CA ASP A 242 10.49 -5.46 -9.88
C ASP A 242 9.45 -6.18 -10.73
N THR A 243 8.17 -6.07 -10.35
CA THR A 243 7.08 -6.64 -11.15
C THR A 243 6.98 -6.01 -12.54
N THR A 244 7.24 -4.69 -12.64
CA THR A 244 7.26 -3.96 -13.90
C THR A 244 8.43 -4.39 -14.78
N VAL A 245 9.60 -4.71 -14.21
CA VAL A 245 10.73 -5.28 -14.95
C VAL A 245 10.35 -6.64 -15.54
N MET A 246 9.72 -7.50 -14.75
CA MET A 246 9.30 -8.83 -15.22
C MET A 246 8.27 -8.73 -16.35
N ASP A 247 7.29 -7.82 -16.25
CA ASP A 247 6.36 -7.47 -17.33
C ASP A 247 7.15 -7.01 -18.57
N ALA A 248 8.09 -6.09 -18.36
CA ALA A 248 8.83 -5.45 -19.43
C ALA A 248 9.72 -6.39 -20.24
N ILE A 249 10.32 -7.38 -19.59
CA ILE A 249 11.10 -8.42 -20.28
C ILE A 249 10.22 -9.55 -20.84
N GLY A 250 8.89 -9.35 -20.87
CA GLY A 250 7.93 -10.12 -21.65
C GLY A 250 7.26 -11.27 -20.92
N PHE A 251 7.13 -11.21 -19.60
CA PHE A 251 6.27 -12.12 -18.82
C PHE A 251 4.92 -11.48 -18.55
N ASP A 252 3.85 -12.27 -18.53
CA ASP A 252 2.52 -11.81 -18.14
C ASP A 252 2.47 -11.82 -16.60
N VAL A 253 2.52 -10.65 -15.95
CA VAL A 253 2.46 -10.56 -14.48
C VAL A 253 1.04 -10.32 -13.97
N ALA A 254 0.74 -10.82 -12.77
CA ALA A 254 -0.53 -10.55 -12.11
C ALA A 254 -0.67 -9.04 -11.85
N SER A 255 -1.89 -8.49 -12.03
CA SER A 255 -2.20 -7.05 -11.91
C SER A 255 -2.00 -6.43 -10.53
N THR A 256 -1.63 -7.24 -9.54
CA THR A 256 -1.28 -6.87 -8.16
C THR A 256 -0.16 -7.80 -7.72
N ALA A 257 0.94 -7.25 -7.19
CA ALA A 257 1.95 -8.06 -6.50
C ALA A 257 1.26 -8.87 -5.38
N PRO A 258 1.62 -10.15 -5.16
CA PRO A 258 1.02 -10.94 -4.09
C PRO A 258 1.13 -10.20 -2.75
N ALA A 259 0.00 -10.07 -2.04
CA ALA A 259 -0.08 -9.27 -0.84
C ALA A 259 0.91 -9.71 0.25
N LEU A 260 1.56 -8.75 0.91
CA LEU A 260 2.44 -9.00 2.04
C LEU A 260 1.65 -9.58 3.22
N SER A 261 1.80 -10.88 3.44
CA SER A 261 1.19 -11.60 4.57
C SER A 261 2.19 -11.71 5.72
N ARG A 262 2.29 -10.66 6.55
CA ARG A 262 3.11 -10.65 7.78
C ARG A 262 2.24 -10.80 9.03
N SER A 263 2.80 -11.33 10.11
CA SER A 263 2.11 -11.43 11.41
C SER A 263 2.94 -10.76 12.51
N GLY A 264 2.29 -10.12 13.48
CA GLY A 264 2.98 -9.39 14.56
C GLY A 264 3.22 -7.91 14.25
N ALA A 265 4.19 -7.29 14.93
CA ALA A 265 4.50 -5.87 14.71
C ALA A 265 5.62 -5.71 13.68
N TYR A 266 5.39 -4.94 12.62
CA TYR A 266 6.38 -4.71 11.57
C TYR A 266 6.24 -3.31 10.96
N ALA A 267 7.33 -2.81 10.37
CA ALA A 267 7.35 -1.54 9.66
C ALA A 267 7.44 -1.76 8.15
N ILE A 268 6.79 -0.89 7.38
CA ILE A 268 6.88 -0.84 5.91
C ILE A 268 6.92 0.62 5.46
N THR A 269 7.60 0.88 4.35
CA THR A 269 7.61 2.20 3.70
C THR A 269 6.67 2.13 2.51
N ALA A 270 5.66 3.01 2.46
CA ALA A 270 4.79 3.14 1.31
C ALA A 270 5.60 3.67 0.10
N PRO A 271 5.38 3.14 -1.12
CA PRO A 271 6.04 3.65 -2.33
C PRO A 271 5.65 5.11 -2.59
N ASP A 272 6.61 5.96 -2.97
CA ASP A 272 6.34 7.37 -3.30
C ASP A 272 5.89 7.55 -4.78
N ASP A 273 5.75 6.47 -5.54
CA ASP A 273 5.46 6.44 -6.98
C ASP A 273 3.97 6.25 -7.33
N GLY A 274 3.11 6.16 -6.30
CA GLY A 274 1.66 5.97 -6.45
C GLY A 274 1.24 4.52 -6.68
N THR A 275 2.17 3.55 -6.66
CA THR A 275 1.83 2.13 -6.76
C THR A 275 1.18 1.62 -5.47
N PRO A 276 0.08 0.84 -5.55
CA PRO A 276 -0.54 0.27 -4.36
C PRO A 276 0.30 -0.84 -3.73
N LEU A 277 0.50 -0.76 -2.41
CA LEU A 277 1.14 -1.80 -1.62
C LEU A 277 0.07 -2.70 -0.97
N SER A 278 -0.06 -3.94 -1.43
CA SER A 278 -1.06 -4.87 -0.89
C SER A 278 -0.60 -5.58 0.40
N LEU A 279 -1.40 -5.50 1.47
CA LEU A 279 -1.20 -6.17 2.76
C LEU A 279 -2.31 -7.20 3.01
N SER A 280 -1.97 -8.37 3.54
CA SER A 280 -2.92 -9.45 3.86
C SER A 280 -2.65 -10.14 5.20
N GLY A 281 -1.98 -9.42 6.12
CA GLY A 281 -1.46 -9.94 7.38
C GLY A 281 -2.46 -9.97 8.55
N THR A 282 -1.91 -10.30 9.73
CA THR A 282 -2.59 -10.09 11.01
C THR A 282 -1.60 -9.52 12.03
N GLY A 283 -1.62 -8.21 12.24
CA GLY A 283 -0.58 -7.54 13.02
C GLY A 283 -0.74 -6.03 13.19
N GLN A 284 0.33 -5.42 13.70
CA GLN A 284 0.49 -3.98 13.83
C GLN A 284 1.49 -3.50 12.78
N VAL A 285 1.04 -2.63 11.87
CA VAL A 285 1.86 -2.11 10.78
C VAL A 285 2.26 -0.68 11.10
N THR A 286 3.55 -0.37 11.05
CA THR A 286 4.03 1.03 11.04
C THR A 286 4.35 1.44 9.61
N LEU A 287 3.57 2.35 9.03
CA LEU A 287 3.77 2.92 7.70
C LEU A 287 4.67 4.15 7.77
N SER A 288 5.77 4.15 7.02
CA SER A 288 6.59 5.33 6.70
C SER A 288 6.51 5.68 5.21
N GLY A 289 7.15 6.76 4.75
CA GLY A 289 7.09 7.21 3.33
C GLY A 289 5.98 8.23 3.06
N GLY A 290 5.80 8.71 1.83
CA GLY A 290 4.75 9.68 1.52
C GLY A 290 4.33 9.74 0.05
N GLY A 291 3.02 9.70 -0.19
CA GLY A 291 2.44 9.80 -1.54
C GLY A 291 2.00 8.47 -2.16
N GLY A 292 2.09 7.37 -1.40
CA GLY A 292 1.71 6.03 -1.85
C GLY A 292 0.28 5.62 -1.50
N THR A 293 -0.18 4.55 -2.14
CA THR A 293 -1.43 3.85 -1.77
C THR A 293 -1.08 2.54 -1.08
N VAL A 294 -1.78 2.19 0.01
CA VAL A 294 -1.64 0.92 0.71
C VAL A 294 -2.99 0.21 0.69
N ASP A 295 -3.06 -0.97 0.08
CA ASP A 295 -4.28 -1.78 -0.05
C ASP A 295 -4.28 -2.88 1.01
N VAL A 296 -5.20 -2.85 1.96
CA VAL A 296 -5.35 -3.86 3.02
C VAL A 296 -6.45 -4.84 2.66
N MET A 297 -6.07 -5.99 2.10
CA MET A 297 -6.99 -6.96 1.55
C MET A 297 -7.36 -8.04 2.56
N GLY A 298 -8.63 -8.06 3.02
CA GLY A 298 -9.21 -9.15 3.81
C GLY A 298 -8.51 -9.45 5.15
N SER A 299 -7.83 -8.45 5.73
CA SER A 299 -6.92 -8.59 6.87
C SER A 299 -7.52 -8.05 8.18
N ALA A 300 -6.89 -8.34 9.33
CA ALA A 300 -7.25 -7.75 10.63
C ALA A 300 -6.18 -6.77 11.15
N ASP A 301 -5.42 -6.17 10.23
CA ASP A 301 -4.27 -5.33 10.57
C ASP A 301 -4.66 -3.99 11.20
N THR A 302 -3.87 -3.56 12.17
CA THR A 302 -3.89 -2.21 12.75
C THR A 302 -2.76 -1.40 12.15
N ILE A 303 -3.05 -0.21 11.61
CA ILE A 303 -2.08 0.58 10.84
C ILE A 303 -1.74 1.89 11.56
N PHE A 304 -0.46 2.12 11.79
CA PHE A 304 0.08 3.35 12.38
C PHE A 304 0.91 4.07 11.33
N ALA A 305 0.57 5.31 10.98
CA ALA A 305 1.47 6.13 10.18
C ALA A 305 2.53 6.79 11.06
N ALA A 306 3.80 6.60 10.70
CA ALA A 306 4.95 7.19 11.37
C ALA A 306 4.94 8.72 11.27
N PRO A 307 5.56 9.44 12.24
CA PRO A 307 5.75 10.89 12.15
C PRO A 307 6.44 11.30 10.85
N GLY A 308 5.89 12.30 10.15
CA GLY A 308 6.51 12.88 8.95
C GLY A 308 6.23 12.14 7.64
N ALA A 309 5.19 11.29 7.59
CA ALA A 309 4.80 10.47 6.44
C ALA A 309 3.55 11.03 5.70
N PRO A 310 3.58 12.22 5.05
CA PRO A 310 2.39 12.87 4.51
C PRO A 310 1.82 12.17 3.27
N ALA A 311 0.53 12.40 3.01
CA ALA A 311 -0.18 12.03 1.78
C ALA A 311 -0.23 10.52 1.44
N ASN A 312 -0.21 9.64 2.45
CA ASN A 312 -0.47 8.22 2.22
C ASN A 312 -1.97 7.95 2.15
N SER A 313 -2.41 7.17 1.16
CA SER A 313 -3.78 6.63 1.05
C SER A 313 -3.81 5.19 1.57
N ILE A 314 -4.84 4.82 2.32
CA ILE A 314 -5.03 3.45 2.81
C ILE A 314 -6.38 2.96 2.37
N GLN A 315 -6.41 2.08 1.39
CA GLN A 315 -7.59 1.36 0.95
C GLN A 315 -7.68 0.03 1.72
N THR A 316 -8.89 -0.43 2.02
CA THR A 316 -9.10 -1.74 2.67
C THR A 316 -10.18 -2.49 1.91
N ASP A 317 -10.22 -3.83 1.98
CA ASP A 317 -11.26 -4.69 1.41
C ASP A 317 -12.03 -5.53 2.46
N GLY A 318 -11.95 -5.13 3.73
CA GLY A 318 -12.67 -5.73 4.86
C GLY A 318 -11.78 -6.07 6.06
N GLY A 319 -12.24 -5.72 7.26
CA GLY A 319 -11.49 -5.82 8.52
C GLY A 319 -11.66 -4.56 9.38
N SER A 320 -11.30 -4.61 10.67
CA SER A 320 -11.24 -3.41 11.50
C SER A 320 -9.87 -2.75 11.31
N VAL A 321 -9.76 -1.83 10.35
CA VAL A 321 -8.58 -0.98 10.22
C VAL A 321 -8.70 0.16 11.23
N PHE A 322 -7.64 0.34 12.01
CA PHE A 322 -7.45 1.46 12.93
C PHE A 322 -6.21 2.22 12.45
N PHE A 323 -6.44 3.43 11.93
CA PHE A 323 -5.38 4.33 11.49
C PHE A 323 -5.00 5.26 12.63
N TYR A 324 -3.71 5.45 12.90
CA TYR A 324 -3.23 6.51 13.77
C TYR A 324 -2.10 7.23 13.05
N ALA A 325 -2.38 8.41 12.50
CA ALA A 325 -1.31 9.26 12.00
C ALA A 325 -0.69 10.07 13.14
N ALA A 326 0.63 10.22 13.11
CA ALA A 326 1.33 11.19 13.94
C ALA A 326 1.08 12.62 13.46
N ASP A 327 1.40 13.61 14.31
CA ASP A 327 1.19 15.08 14.29
C ASP A 327 1.53 15.86 13.00
N THR A 328 1.08 15.38 11.83
CA THR A 328 1.49 15.83 10.50
C THR A 328 0.27 16.24 9.67
N GLN A 329 0.30 17.41 9.04
CA GLN A 329 -0.81 17.92 8.21
C GLN A 329 -0.88 17.21 6.85
N GLY A 330 -2.09 17.00 6.30
CA GLY A 330 -2.30 16.57 4.91
C GLY A 330 -2.38 15.05 4.68
N GLN A 331 -2.79 14.28 5.69
CA GLN A 331 -3.07 12.85 5.53
C GLN A 331 -4.48 12.62 4.98
N THR A 332 -4.63 11.63 4.11
CA THR A 332 -5.93 11.17 3.57
C THR A 332 -6.11 9.70 3.91
N ALA A 333 -7.04 9.37 4.81
CA ALA A 333 -7.43 7.98 5.04
C ALA A 333 -8.71 7.70 4.25
N ASP A 334 -8.72 6.72 3.34
CA ASP A 334 -9.84 6.47 2.44
C ASP A 334 -10.30 4.99 2.44
N LEU A 335 -11.46 4.71 3.01
CA LEU A 335 -12.01 3.35 3.04
C LEU A 335 -12.81 3.05 1.76
N LEU A 336 -12.20 2.34 0.79
CA LEU A 336 -12.84 2.04 -0.52
C LEU A 336 -13.59 0.69 -0.66
N SER A 337 -13.44 -0.32 0.23
CA SER A 337 -14.32 -1.51 0.24
C SER A 337 -14.31 -2.30 1.59
N GLY A 338 -15.44 -2.88 2.06
CA GLY A 338 -15.38 -3.72 3.27
C GLY A 338 -16.73 -4.16 3.87
N SER A 339 -16.94 -5.46 4.09
CA SER A 339 -18.21 -6.00 4.62
C SER A 339 -18.37 -5.96 6.16
N GLY A 340 -17.41 -5.39 6.88
CA GLY A 340 -17.39 -5.25 8.34
C GLY A 340 -17.13 -3.81 8.77
N GLY A 341 -17.57 -3.42 9.98
CA GLY A 341 -17.39 -2.06 10.49
C GLY A 341 -15.91 -1.69 10.68
N ALA A 342 -15.52 -0.52 10.16
CA ALA A 342 -14.18 0.05 10.26
C ALA A 342 -14.12 1.17 11.31
N THR A 343 -12.94 1.45 11.87
CA THR A 343 -12.71 2.57 12.79
C THR A 343 -11.54 3.42 12.33
N LEU A 344 -11.82 4.51 11.62
CA LEU A 344 -10.80 5.44 11.15
C LEU A 344 -10.55 6.49 12.23
N VAL A 345 -9.28 6.71 12.61
CA VAL A 345 -8.91 7.72 13.61
C VAL A 345 -7.90 8.70 13.01
N GLY A 346 -8.21 9.99 13.09
CA GLY A 346 -7.35 11.09 12.65
C GLY A 346 -6.17 11.32 13.60
N ALA A 347 -5.08 11.83 13.04
CA ALA A 347 -3.97 12.41 13.80
C ALA A 347 -4.35 13.76 14.42
N ALA A 348 -3.47 14.31 15.26
CA ALA A 348 -3.43 15.76 15.42
C ALA A 348 -3.03 16.42 14.08
N GLY A 349 -3.85 17.32 13.51
CA GLY A 349 -3.45 18.09 12.33
C GLY A 349 -4.62 18.57 11.47
N ASN A 350 -4.44 18.58 10.15
CA ASN A 350 -5.55 18.73 9.23
C ASN A 350 -5.61 17.42 8.43
N VAL A 351 -6.49 16.50 8.84
CA VAL A 351 -6.64 15.16 8.25
C VAL A 351 -7.99 15.06 7.54
N VAL A 352 -7.98 14.40 6.39
CA VAL A 352 -9.17 14.08 5.62
C VAL A 352 -9.46 12.59 5.79
N ILE A 353 -10.66 12.25 6.29
CA ILE A 353 -11.13 10.88 6.50
C ILE A 353 -12.32 10.65 5.57
N HIS A 354 -12.17 9.74 4.63
CA HIS A 354 -13.19 9.40 3.63
C HIS A 354 -13.64 7.95 3.80
N GLN A 355 -14.95 7.73 3.68
CA GLN A 355 -15.54 6.42 3.48
C GLN A 355 -16.20 6.43 2.09
N ASP A 356 -15.80 5.53 1.21
CA ASP A 356 -16.27 5.47 -0.19
C ASP A 356 -17.20 4.26 -0.46
N THR A 357 -17.69 3.58 0.59
CA THR A 357 -18.38 2.29 0.45
C THR A 357 -19.86 2.26 0.80
N ASP A 358 -20.65 1.65 -0.09
CA ASP A 358 -22.05 1.25 0.12
C ASP A 358 -22.21 -0.09 0.88
N THR A 359 -21.30 -0.36 1.81
CA THR A 359 -21.37 -1.64 2.54
C THR A 359 -22.47 -1.57 3.59
N GLY A 360 -23.24 -2.64 3.75
CA GLY A 360 -24.37 -2.68 4.69
C GLY A 360 -23.98 -2.66 6.18
N ALA A 361 -22.74 -2.29 6.53
CA ALA A 361 -22.20 -2.23 7.87
C ALA A 361 -21.74 -0.79 8.19
N GLY A 362 -22.05 -0.30 9.39
CA GLY A 362 -21.71 1.06 9.81
C GLY A 362 -20.23 1.25 10.11
N ALA A 363 -19.72 2.44 9.85
CA ALA A 363 -18.35 2.89 10.14
C ALA A 363 -18.31 3.79 11.39
N MET A 364 -17.12 3.88 12.00
CA MET A 364 -16.81 4.90 13.01
C MET A 364 -15.62 5.72 12.52
N MET A 365 -15.79 7.03 12.42
CA MET A 365 -14.74 8.00 12.11
C MET A 365 -14.51 8.86 13.33
N VAL A 366 -13.25 9.05 13.70
CA VAL A 366 -12.85 9.82 14.88
C VAL A 366 -11.82 10.87 14.46
N ALA A 367 -12.11 12.14 14.69
CA ALA A 367 -11.18 13.25 14.51
C ALA A 367 -10.07 13.21 15.57
N GLY A 368 -8.92 13.77 15.22
CA GLY A 368 -7.82 13.98 16.15
C GLY A 368 -7.87 15.39 16.73
N ALA A 369 -6.76 15.90 17.29
CA ALA A 369 -6.77 17.17 18.01
C ALA A 369 -6.75 18.43 17.11
N GLY A 370 -6.85 18.29 15.79
CA GLY A 370 -6.73 19.40 14.84
C GLY A 370 -8.03 19.65 14.07
N THR A 371 -7.97 20.36 12.94
CA THR A 371 -9.17 20.62 12.12
C THR A 371 -9.30 19.52 11.08
N GLU A 372 -10.13 18.53 11.37
CA GLU A 372 -10.33 17.40 10.48
C GLU A 372 -11.58 17.54 9.60
N THR A 373 -11.57 16.85 8.46
CA THR A 373 -12.75 16.70 7.61
C THR A 373 -13.10 15.23 7.48
N LEU A 374 -14.32 14.87 7.87
CA LEU A 374 -14.84 13.50 7.87
C LEU A 374 -15.96 13.41 6.82
N PHE A 375 -15.87 12.44 5.91
CA PHE A 375 -16.86 12.21 4.84
C PHE A 375 -17.42 10.78 4.91
N GLY A 376 -18.73 10.70 5.06
CA GLY A 376 -19.52 9.48 4.97
C GLY A 376 -19.80 9.02 3.55
N ALA A 377 -19.95 7.71 3.39
CA ALA A 377 -20.45 7.12 2.16
C ALA A 377 -21.97 7.27 2.04
N ALA A 378 -22.52 7.09 0.84
CA ALA A 378 -23.96 7.11 0.60
C ALA A 378 -24.67 5.81 1.04
N SER A 379 -24.33 5.29 2.23
CA SER A 379 -24.79 3.99 2.72
C SER A 379 -26.19 4.06 3.35
N ALA A 380 -26.80 2.91 3.70
CA ALA A 380 -28.00 2.86 4.54
C ALA A 380 -27.70 2.40 5.97
N ALA A 381 -26.41 2.31 6.31
CA ALA A 381 -25.95 1.84 7.61
C ALA A 381 -26.06 2.95 8.67
N ILE A 382 -25.63 2.63 9.89
CA ILE A 382 -25.51 3.60 10.97
C ILE A 382 -24.04 3.97 11.07
N ASP A 383 -23.66 5.15 10.60
CA ASP A 383 -22.29 5.64 10.70
C ASP A 383 -22.13 6.54 11.95
N GLN A 384 -20.93 6.55 12.52
CA GLN A 384 -20.59 7.34 13.70
C GLN A 384 -19.43 8.28 13.41
N TYR A 385 -19.60 9.56 13.70
CA TYR A 385 -18.62 10.61 13.52
C TYR A 385 -18.33 11.25 14.87
N TRP A 386 -17.07 11.23 15.29
CA TRP A 386 -16.64 11.70 16.60
C TRP A 386 -15.57 12.76 16.43
N GLY A 387 -15.89 14.01 16.75
CA GLY A 387 -14.89 15.05 16.91
C GLY A 387 -14.07 14.83 18.18
N SER A 388 -12.97 15.56 18.29
CA SER A 388 -12.03 15.41 19.39
C SER A 388 -12.48 16.13 20.66
N PHE A 389 -12.06 15.61 21.82
CA PHE A 389 -12.24 16.28 23.12
C PHE A 389 -11.00 17.06 23.59
N GLN A 390 -10.03 17.25 22.70
CA GLN A 390 -8.75 17.93 22.95
C GLN A 390 -8.59 19.24 22.15
N GLY A 391 -9.66 19.68 21.48
CA GLY A 391 -9.67 20.76 20.50
C GLY A 391 -9.83 20.23 19.07
N GLY A 392 -9.93 21.16 18.12
CA GLY A 392 -10.24 20.92 16.71
C GLY A 392 -11.43 21.77 16.29
N ASP A 393 -11.51 22.18 15.02
CA ASP A 393 -12.72 22.78 14.45
C ASP A 393 -13.10 21.88 13.28
N ASP A 394 -13.94 20.87 13.52
CA ASP A 394 -14.11 19.75 12.60
C ASP A 394 -15.23 19.98 11.58
N LEU A 395 -15.12 19.37 10.40
CA LEU A 395 -16.16 19.35 9.38
C LEU A 395 -16.60 17.92 9.10
N MET A 396 -17.82 17.58 9.49
CA MET A 396 -18.38 16.23 9.37
C MET A 396 -19.52 16.24 8.35
N PHE A 397 -19.35 15.51 7.25
CA PHE A 397 -20.39 15.23 6.27
C PHE A 397 -20.85 13.79 6.42
N ALA A 398 -21.93 13.60 7.16
CA ALA A 398 -22.62 12.33 7.19
C ALA A 398 -23.30 12.05 5.84
N GLY A 399 -23.49 10.76 5.59
CA GLY A 399 -23.83 10.20 4.31
C GLY A 399 -25.33 10.11 4.10
N SER A 400 -25.78 8.96 3.60
CA SER A 400 -27.17 8.55 3.80
C SER A 400 -27.23 7.61 5.01
N GLY A 401 -28.41 7.38 5.59
CA GLY A 401 -28.57 6.38 6.65
C GLY A 401 -29.09 6.96 7.97
N THR A 402 -28.68 6.34 9.08
CA THR A 402 -29.00 6.86 10.41
C THR A 402 -27.70 7.17 11.10
N ASP A 403 -27.26 8.41 11.02
CA ASP A 403 -25.89 8.75 11.39
C ASP A 403 -25.84 9.40 12.77
N ILE A 404 -24.72 9.21 13.47
CA ILE A 404 -24.46 9.81 14.78
C ILE A 404 -23.27 10.75 14.62
N LEU A 405 -23.49 12.04 14.83
CA LEU A 405 -22.46 13.08 14.74
C LEU A 405 -22.25 13.68 16.13
N VAL A 406 -21.02 13.61 16.65
CA VAL A 406 -20.62 14.17 17.93
C VAL A 406 -19.55 15.22 17.66
N GLY A 407 -19.86 16.51 17.84
CA GLY A 407 -18.92 17.59 17.54
C GLY A 407 -17.67 17.58 18.42
N GLY A 408 -17.82 17.29 19.72
CA GLY A 408 -16.70 17.31 20.65
C GLY A 408 -16.43 18.70 21.21
N THR A 409 -15.15 19.09 21.30
CA THR A 409 -14.73 20.45 21.65
C THR A 409 -14.28 21.18 20.40
N GLY A 410 -14.75 22.40 20.20
CA GLY A 410 -14.37 23.13 18.99
C GLY A 410 -15.47 24.01 18.46
N ALA A 411 -15.23 24.55 17.27
CA ALA A 411 -16.27 25.08 16.40
C ALA A 411 -16.55 24.09 15.27
N ASP A 412 -17.43 23.12 15.53
CA ASP A 412 -17.63 21.96 14.63
C ASP A 412 -18.80 22.19 13.68
N THR A 413 -18.67 21.73 12.45
CA THR A 413 -19.75 21.72 11.45
C THR A 413 -20.21 20.29 11.20
N MET A 414 -21.41 19.96 11.65
CA MET A 414 -22.06 18.66 11.46
C MET A 414 -23.15 18.77 10.38
N VAL A 415 -23.01 17.98 9.31
CA VAL A 415 -23.96 17.92 8.20
C VAL A 415 -24.53 16.50 8.17
N GLY A 416 -25.82 16.35 8.52
CA GLY A 416 -26.44 15.01 8.70
C GLY A 416 -26.58 14.20 7.41
N GLY A 417 -26.57 14.85 6.25
CA GLY A 417 -26.78 14.14 5.00
C GLY A 417 -28.25 13.74 4.84
N GLY A 418 -28.56 12.51 4.48
CA GLY A 418 -29.94 12.05 4.28
C GLY A 418 -30.32 10.91 5.21
N GLY A 419 -31.54 10.92 5.75
CA GLY A 419 -32.05 9.84 6.59
C GLY A 419 -32.50 10.35 7.94
N THR A 420 -32.14 9.68 9.03
CA THR A 420 -32.53 10.09 10.39
C THR A 420 -31.34 10.15 11.31
N ASP A 421 -30.87 11.36 11.58
CA ASP A 421 -29.54 11.57 12.15
C ASP A 421 -29.59 12.08 13.59
N GLY A 422 -28.55 11.81 14.35
CA GLY A 422 -28.36 12.23 15.73
C GLY A 422 -27.18 13.18 15.86
N PHE A 423 -27.45 14.45 16.12
CA PHE A 423 -26.44 15.48 16.41
C PHE A 423 -26.25 15.60 17.93
N TYR A 424 -25.04 15.36 18.42
CA TYR A 424 -24.71 15.41 19.83
C TYR A 424 -23.84 16.62 20.14
N VAL A 425 -24.37 17.49 20.99
CA VAL A 425 -23.66 18.65 21.55
C VAL A 425 -23.49 18.41 23.04
N ILE A 426 -22.27 18.53 23.53
CA ILE A 426 -21.91 18.20 24.91
C ILE A 426 -21.46 19.49 25.62
N SER A 427 -21.97 19.73 26.82
CA SER A 427 -21.61 20.94 27.57
C SER A 427 -20.13 20.93 27.95
N ALA A 428 -19.52 22.11 27.99
CA ALA A 428 -18.11 22.26 28.36
C ALA A 428 -17.83 21.65 29.75
N LYS A 429 -18.80 21.73 30.66
CA LYS A 429 -18.74 21.12 32.00
C LYS A 429 -18.72 19.59 31.93
N ALA A 430 -19.53 18.99 31.06
CA ALA A 430 -19.58 17.54 30.90
C ALA A 430 -18.29 17.02 30.23
N ILE A 431 -17.80 17.71 29.20
CA ILE A 431 -16.49 17.39 28.58
C ILE A 431 -15.39 17.46 29.63
N ALA A 432 -15.32 18.54 30.42
CA ALA A 432 -14.30 18.68 31.45
C ALA A 432 -14.36 17.58 32.53
N ALA A 433 -15.56 17.08 32.83
CA ALA A 433 -15.72 15.94 33.73
C ALA A 433 -15.25 14.62 33.10
N MET A 434 -15.41 14.45 31.79
CA MET A 434 -14.97 13.26 31.04
C MET A 434 -13.46 13.25 30.81
N THR A 435 -12.85 14.39 30.48
CA THR A 435 -11.43 14.49 30.10
C THR A 435 -10.51 14.87 31.26
N GLY A 436 -11.06 15.41 32.35
CA GLY A 436 -10.27 15.99 33.45
C GLY A 436 -9.56 17.30 33.10
N SER A 437 -9.83 17.87 31.91
CA SER A 437 -9.24 19.11 31.40
C SER A 437 -10.32 20.17 31.19
N ALA A 438 -9.99 21.45 31.38
CA ALA A 438 -10.94 22.52 31.10
C ALA A 438 -11.31 22.55 29.61
N ALA A 439 -12.61 22.56 29.31
CA ALA A 439 -13.13 22.69 27.95
C ALA A 439 -13.76 24.08 27.73
N ALA A 440 -13.65 24.60 26.52
CA ALA A 440 -14.37 25.81 26.11
C ALA A 440 -15.79 25.44 25.65
N PRO A 441 -16.76 26.37 25.74
CA PRO A 441 -18.09 26.16 25.14
C PRO A 441 -17.99 26.09 23.61
N GLY A 442 -18.71 25.13 23.01
CA GLY A 442 -18.68 24.87 21.57
C GLY A 442 -19.30 25.99 20.73
N GLN A 443 -18.89 26.10 19.47
CA GLN A 443 -19.45 27.03 18.47
C GLN A 443 -19.87 26.24 17.23
N ASP A 444 -20.92 25.45 17.38
CA ASP A 444 -21.26 24.41 16.43
C ASP A 444 -22.21 24.90 15.34
N VAL A 445 -22.09 24.30 14.17
CA VAL A 445 -22.98 24.48 13.04
C VAL A 445 -23.64 23.14 12.73
N ILE A 446 -24.96 23.09 12.77
CA ILE A 446 -25.73 21.95 12.28
C ILE A 446 -26.35 22.34 10.94
N ALA A 447 -25.98 21.62 9.89
CA ALA A 447 -26.52 21.82 8.56
C ALA A 447 -27.34 20.62 8.11
N ASN A 448 -28.35 20.90 7.27
CA ASN A 448 -29.17 19.87 6.64
C ASN A 448 -29.90 18.94 7.61
N ALA A 449 -30.38 19.48 8.74
CA ALA A 449 -31.24 18.74 9.65
C ALA A 449 -32.64 18.54 9.02
N HIS A 450 -33.14 17.31 9.07
CA HIS A 450 -34.42 16.87 8.54
C HIS A 450 -35.46 16.61 9.64
N ALA A 451 -36.72 16.47 9.21
CA ALA A 451 -37.78 16.03 10.08
C ALA A 451 -37.57 14.55 10.43
N GLY A 452 -37.35 14.25 11.71
CA GLY A 452 -37.00 12.91 12.19
C GLY A 452 -35.65 12.86 12.89
N ASP A 453 -34.75 13.80 12.59
CA ASP A 453 -33.46 13.93 13.24
C ASP A 453 -33.60 14.31 14.71
N THR A 454 -32.54 14.07 15.47
CA THR A 454 -32.45 14.41 16.88
C THR A 454 -31.23 15.27 17.17
N LEU A 455 -31.44 16.40 17.84
CA LEU A 455 -30.41 17.15 18.55
C LEU A 455 -30.38 16.70 20.01
N ALA A 456 -29.32 16.02 20.41
CA ALA A 456 -29.08 15.54 21.77
C ALA A 456 -28.13 16.48 22.52
N LEU A 457 -28.66 17.13 23.57
CA LEU A 457 -27.92 18.05 24.42
C LEU A 457 -27.47 17.34 25.70
N THR A 458 -26.18 17.05 25.83
CA THR A 458 -25.64 16.28 26.95
C THR A 458 -25.03 17.19 28.01
N GLY A 459 -25.49 17.08 29.27
CA GLY A 459 -24.91 17.79 30.41
C GLY A 459 -25.33 19.25 30.54
N PHE A 460 -26.36 19.69 29.80
CA PHE A 460 -26.86 21.06 29.83
C PHE A 460 -27.96 21.27 30.88
N ASP A 461 -28.75 20.24 31.20
CA ASP A 461 -29.90 20.39 32.12
C ASP A 461 -29.48 20.90 33.49
N SER A 462 -28.31 20.46 33.97
CA SER A 462 -27.73 20.90 35.26
C SER A 462 -27.37 22.40 35.31
N LEU A 463 -27.35 23.09 34.17
CA LEU A 463 -26.97 24.49 34.03
C LEU A 463 -28.18 25.44 34.03
N TYR A 464 -29.39 24.93 33.75
CA TYR A 464 -30.64 25.71 33.75
C TYR A 464 -31.28 25.84 35.14
N GLY A 465 -30.50 25.69 36.21
CA GLY A 465 -30.95 25.73 37.61
C GLY A 465 -31.63 24.42 38.06
N ALA A 466 -32.39 24.45 39.15
CA ALA A 466 -33.11 23.28 39.70
C ALA A 466 -34.35 22.86 38.87
N ALA A 467 -34.34 23.09 37.56
CA ALA A 467 -35.37 22.62 36.65
C ALA A 467 -35.07 21.14 36.29
N GLY A 468 -36.05 20.26 36.48
CA GLY A 468 -35.90 18.84 36.18
C GLY A 468 -35.54 18.56 34.72
N SER A 469 -35.15 17.31 34.46
CA SER A 469 -34.77 16.77 33.14
C SER A 469 -35.59 17.33 31.97
N GLY A 470 -34.91 17.63 30.87
CA GLY A 470 -35.47 18.21 29.64
C GLY A 470 -35.48 19.74 29.60
N ALA A 471 -34.82 20.45 30.52
CA ALA A 471 -34.87 21.91 30.60
C ALA A 471 -34.19 22.57 29.40
N ALA A 472 -32.99 22.11 29.04
CA ALA A 472 -32.27 22.59 27.87
C ALA A 472 -33.06 22.27 26.59
N ALA A 473 -33.56 21.04 26.46
CA ALA A 473 -34.36 20.64 25.29
C ALA A 473 -35.60 21.52 25.08
N ARG A 474 -36.34 21.84 26.15
CA ARG A 474 -37.52 22.74 26.07
C ARG A 474 -37.13 24.15 25.62
N PHE A 475 -36.02 24.68 26.13
CA PHE A 475 -35.53 26.00 25.75
C PHE A 475 -35.18 26.06 24.26
N VAL A 476 -34.38 25.10 23.78
CA VAL A 476 -33.98 25.03 22.37
C VAL A 476 -35.20 24.81 21.47
N SER A 477 -36.09 23.89 21.83
CA SER A 477 -37.32 23.62 21.06
C SER A 477 -38.20 24.88 20.91
N ALA A 478 -38.34 25.67 21.97
CA ALA A 478 -39.09 26.92 21.92
C ALA A 478 -38.43 27.98 21.02
N ALA A 479 -37.09 28.06 21.05
CA ALA A 479 -36.34 28.97 20.17
C ALA A 479 -36.51 28.59 18.70
N LEU A 480 -36.35 27.30 18.36
CA LEU A 480 -36.54 26.80 16.99
C LEU A 480 -37.97 27.01 16.49
N ALA A 481 -38.98 26.75 17.34
CA ALA A 481 -40.38 27.00 17.01
C ALA A 481 -40.69 28.49 16.73
N SER A 482 -39.87 29.41 17.27
CA SER A 482 -39.95 30.86 16.98
C SER A 482 -39.20 31.29 15.71
N GLY A 483 -38.55 30.34 15.01
CA GLY A 483 -37.78 30.60 13.78
C GLY A 483 -36.33 31.04 14.03
N ALA A 484 -35.78 30.76 15.21
CA ALA A 484 -34.38 31.06 15.49
C ALA A 484 -33.45 30.22 14.60
N SER A 485 -32.46 30.87 13.98
CA SER A 485 -31.38 30.21 13.23
C SER A 485 -30.11 29.99 14.06
N SER A 486 -30.11 30.43 15.31
CA SER A 486 -29.06 30.11 16.29
C SER A 486 -29.61 30.11 17.71
N VAL A 487 -29.01 29.31 18.58
CA VAL A 487 -29.39 29.17 19.99
C VAL A 487 -28.15 29.16 20.87
N ALA A 488 -28.09 30.09 21.82
CA ALA A 488 -27.05 30.12 22.85
C ALA A 488 -27.52 29.40 24.12
N LEU A 489 -26.72 28.45 24.60
CA LEU A 489 -26.97 27.64 25.79
C LEU A 489 -26.32 28.25 27.03
N ALA A 490 -26.65 27.69 28.20
CA ALA A 490 -26.33 28.29 29.50
C ALA A 490 -24.82 28.38 29.83
N ASP A 491 -23.97 27.54 29.24
CA ASP A 491 -22.50 27.64 29.40
C ASP A 491 -21.83 28.55 28.37
N GLY A 492 -22.59 29.12 27.43
CA GLY A 492 -22.06 29.92 26.32
C GLY A 492 -21.90 29.16 25.01
N THR A 493 -22.21 27.85 24.97
CA THR A 493 -22.24 27.07 23.73
C THR A 493 -23.26 27.67 22.78
N ASN A 494 -22.91 27.83 21.51
CA ASN A 494 -23.81 28.36 20.48
C ASN A 494 -23.98 27.33 19.37
N ILE A 495 -25.22 27.04 19.02
CA ILE A 495 -25.56 26.16 17.90
C ILE A 495 -26.22 27.01 16.83
N ARG A 496 -25.60 27.08 15.65
CA ARG A 496 -26.14 27.72 14.47
C ARG A 496 -26.72 26.67 13.52
N PHE A 497 -27.91 26.94 13.00
CA PHE A 497 -28.60 26.03 12.08
C PHE A 497 -28.54 26.58 10.65
N LEU A 498 -28.08 25.75 9.72
CA LEU A 498 -28.06 26.03 8.29
C LEU A 498 -29.09 25.17 7.56
N GLY A 499 -30.28 25.76 7.34
CA GLY A 499 -31.40 25.08 6.70
C GLY A 499 -32.67 25.12 7.55
N PRO A 500 -33.74 24.44 7.12
CA PRO A 500 -34.94 24.29 7.92
C PRO A 500 -34.66 23.43 9.16
N THR A 501 -35.30 23.76 10.29
CA THR A 501 -35.25 22.97 11.53
C THR A 501 -36.61 22.39 11.91
N ALA A 502 -37.58 22.49 11.00
CA ALA A 502 -38.94 22.01 11.22
C ALA A 502 -38.95 20.49 11.33
N GLY A 503 -39.36 19.97 12.49
CA GLY A 503 -39.43 18.54 12.75
C GLY A 503 -38.15 17.93 13.36
N LEU A 504 -37.11 18.75 13.61
CA LEU A 504 -35.96 18.35 14.42
C LEU A 504 -36.41 18.11 15.87
N GLN A 505 -36.14 16.92 16.39
CA GLN A 505 -36.43 16.57 17.78
C GLN A 505 -35.30 17.04 18.67
N VAL A 506 -35.59 17.64 19.82
CA VAL A 506 -34.56 18.03 20.78
C VAL A 506 -34.71 17.20 22.05
N ALA A 507 -33.63 16.52 22.43
CA ALA A 507 -33.52 15.76 23.66
C ALA A 507 -32.41 16.36 24.54
N SER A 508 -32.53 16.24 25.86
CA SER A 508 -31.45 16.64 26.77
C SER A 508 -31.33 15.70 27.96
N SER A 509 -30.11 15.57 28.47
CA SER A 509 -29.78 14.77 29.67
C SER A 509 -28.86 15.50 30.63
#